data_AF-A0A3G2HR59-F1
#
_entry.id   AF-A0A3G2HR59-F1
#
_cell.length_a   1.000
_cell.length_b   1.000
_cell.length_c   1.000
_cell.angle_alpha   90.00
_cell.angle_beta   90.00
_cell.angle_gamma   90.00
#
_symmetry.space_group_name_H-M   'P 1'
#
loop_
_entity.id
_entity.type
_entity.pdbx_description
1 polymer ?
#
loop_
_entity_poly.entity_id
_entity_poly.type
_entity_poly.pdbx_seq_one_letter_code
_entity_poly.pdbx_strand_id
1 'polypeptide(L)'
;MTIGQGNNQNAADTVSADELLERNLADLFGAIGRLKTYTDDIGREGLEDAMRRDAVSHNFGLIAHAVLGLQDISGFQKYESILDRWLKFSWEFTWKSPEVIEWGLVWEILQSDLSLLEVELARIAAAEQQ
;
A
#
# COMPACT_ATOMS: atom_id res chain seq x y z
N MET A 1 49.48 10.37 25.98
CA MET A 1 48.69 10.35 24.73
C MET A 1 48.13 8.95 24.53
N THR A 2 46.83 8.74 24.70
CA THR A 2 46.06 7.73 23.96
C THR A 2 44.58 8.13 24.09
N ILE A 3 44.03 8.74 23.03
CA ILE A 3 42.59 8.94 22.89
C ILE A 3 42.08 7.64 22.31
N GLY A 4 41.38 6.84 23.12
CA GLY A 4 40.59 5.72 22.61
C GLY A 4 39.36 6.28 21.93
N GLN A 5 39.41 6.42 20.61
CA GLN A 5 38.22 6.56 19.78
C GLN A 5 37.46 5.23 19.82
N GLY A 6 36.51 5.14 20.74
CA GLY A 6 35.41 4.18 20.64
C GLY A 6 34.53 4.64 19.48
N ASN A 7 34.70 3.98 18.34
CA ASN A 7 33.76 4.00 17.23
C ASN A 7 32.39 3.52 17.73
N ASN A 8 31.54 4.43 18.21
CA ASN A 8 30.10 4.24 18.13
C ASN A 8 29.70 4.58 16.68
N GLN A 9 30.07 3.67 15.78
CA GLN A 9 29.32 3.52 14.55
C GLN A 9 27.93 3.07 14.99
N ASN A 10 26.99 4.01 15.02
CA ASN A 10 25.58 3.67 14.90
C ASN A 10 25.47 2.86 13.60
N ALA A 11 25.50 1.54 13.71
CA ALA A 11 24.84 0.67 12.75
C ALA A 11 23.34 0.96 12.89
N ALA A 12 22.91 2.10 12.35
CA ALA A 12 21.57 2.19 11.84
C ALA A 12 21.55 1.14 10.72
N ASP A 13 20.86 0.03 10.97
CA ASP A 13 20.64 -1.01 9.97
C ASP A 13 20.09 -0.33 8.72
N THR A 14 20.96 -0.13 7.73
CA THR A 14 20.56 0.45 6.45
C THR A 14 19.76 -0.64 5.76
N VAL A 15 18.43 -0.58 5.88
CA VAL A 15 17.53 -1.47 5.13
C VAL A 15 17.87 -1.32 3.66
N SER A 16 18.19 -2.43 3.00
CA SER A 16 18.55 -2.44 1.58
C SER A 16 17.34 -2.09 0.71
N ALA A 17 17.58 -1.63 -0.52
CA ALA A 17 16.51 -1.35 -1.47
C ALA A 17 15.65 -2.60 -1.77
N ASP A 18 16.27 -3.78 -1.76
CA ASP A 18 15.59 -5.05 -1.99
C ASP A 18 14.70 -5.43 -0.80
N GLU A 19 15.15 -5.24 0.43
CA GLU A 19 14.32 -5.46 1.63
C GLU A 19 13.15 -4.47 1.70
N LEU A 20 13.37 -3.20 1.31
CA LEU A 20 12.29 -2.21 1.21
C LEU A 20 11.29 -2.61 0.13
N LEU A 21 11.76 -3.10 -1.01
CA LEU A 21 10.93 -3.56 -2.10
C LEU A 21 10.04 -4.73 -1.65
N GLU A 22 10.66 -5.79 -1.12
CA GLU A 22 9.95 -6.99 -0.66
C GLU A 22 8.90 -6.64 0.40
N ARG A 23 9.27 -5.81 1.38
CA ARG A 23 8.36 -5.37 2.43
C ARG A 23 7.17 -4.59 1.88
N ASN A 24 7.41 -3.56 1.07
CA ASN A 24 6.32 -2.73 0.54
C ASN A 24 5.40 -3.53 -0.40
N LEU A 25 5.95 -4.45 -1.21
CA LEU A 25 5.14 -5.35 -2.02
C LEU A 25 4.29 -6.30 -1.15
N ALA A 26 4.88 -6.89 -0.10
CA ALA A 26 4.15 -7.75 0.82
C ALA A 26 3.00 -7.00 1.53
N ASP A 27 3.25 -5.78 1.98
CA ASP A 27 2.25 -4.92 2.61
C ASP A 27 1.10 -4.58 1.62
N LEU A 28 1.44 -4.29 0.35
CA LEU A 28 0.46 -4.05 -0.71
C LEU A 28 -0.41 -5.27 -1.00
N PHE A 29 0.20 -6.42 -1.29
CA PHE A 29 -0.55 -7.65 -1.57
C PHE A 29 -1.40 -8.07 -0.38
N GLY A 30 -0.90 -7.91 0.85
CA GLY A 30 -1.67 -8.17 2.06
C GLY A 30 -2.89 -7.27 2.20
N ALA A 31 -2.75 -5.96 1.96
CA ALA A 31 -3.85 -5.01 2.03
C ALA A 31 -4.89 -5.25 0.92
N ILE A 32 -4.44 -5.50 -0.31
CA ILE A 32 -5.31 -5.85 -1.44
C ILE A 32 -6.08 -7.13 -1.15
N GLY A 33 -5.41 -8.18 -0.66
CA GLY A 33 -6.06 -9.44 -0.32
C GLY A 33 -7.15 -9.26 0.73
N ARG A 34 -6.91 -8.44 1.78
CA ARG A 34 -7.95 -8.11 2.77
C ARG A 34 -9.10 -7.32 2.16
N LEU A 35 -8.85 -6.38 1.26
CA LEU A 35 -9.89 -5.64 0.56
C LEU A 35 -10.72 -6.52 -0.37
N LYS A 36 -10.12 -7.52 -1.02
CA LYS A 36 -10.84 -8.48 -1.89
C LYS A 36 -11.82 -9.36 -1.13
N THR A 37 -11.62 -9.60 0.17
CA THR A 37 -12.66 -10.29 0.98
C THR A 37 -14.00 -9.57 0.95
N TYR A 38 -14.01 -8.25 0.72
CA TYR A 38 -15.24 -7.48 0.61
C TYR A 38 -15.98 -7.76 -0.71
N THR A 39 -15.25 -7.95 -1.81
CA THR A 39 -15.85 -8.26 -3.11
C THR A 39 -16.21 -9.73 -3.26
N ASP A 40 -15.42 -10.61 -2.64
CA ASP A 40 -15.48 -12.05 -2.89
C ASP A 40 -16.46 -12.75 -1.93
N ASP A 41 -16.48 -12.34 -0.66
CA ASP A 41 -17.21 -13.05 0.40
C ASP A 41 -18.28 -12.21 1.09
N ILE A 42 -18.01 -10.92 1.35
CA ILE A 42 -18.86 -10.10 2.22
C ILE A 42 -19.99 -9.39 1.45
N GLY A 43 -19.72 -8.91 0.24
CA GLY A 43 -20.68 -8.14 -0.54
C GLY A 43 -20.78 -6.66 -0.15
N ARG A 44 -21.58 -5.92 -0.93
CA ARG A 44 -21.75 -4.45 -0.82
C ARG A 44 -22.35 -4.06 0.52
N GLU A 45 -23.29 -4.85 1.02
CA GLU A 45 -23.97 -4.68 2.31
C GLU A 45 -22.99 -4.69 3.49
N GLY A 46 -21.82 -5.32 3.34
CA GLY A 46 -20.79 -5.27 4.37
C GLY A 46 -20.21 -3.87 4.59
N LEU A 47 -20.36 -2.98 3.62
CA LEU A 47 -19.99 -1.56 3.76
C LEU A 47 -21.08 -0.74 4.45
N GLU A 48 -22.13 -1.34 5.02
CA GLU A 48 -23.06 -0.63 5.92
C GLU A 48 -22.55 -0.60 7.37
N ASP A 49 -21.69 -1.53 7.75
CA ASP A 49 -21.12 -1.65 9.09
C ASP A 49 -19.94 -0.69 9.29
N ALA A 50 -19.98 0.09 10.37
CA ALA A 50 -18.97 1.11 10.66
C ALA A 50 -17.57 0.51 10.92
N MET A 51 -17.48 -0.64 11.59
CA MET A 51 -16.19 -1.28 11.85
C MET A 51 -15.55 -1.81 10.56
N ARG A 52 -16.38 -2.31 9.64
CA ARG A 52 -15.93 -2.74 8.31
C ARG A 52 -15.47 -1.57 7.45
N ARG A 53 -16.17 -0.42 7.52
CA ARG A 53 -15.72 0.82 6.90
C ARG A 53 -14.36 1.27 7.41
N ASP A 54 -14.17 1.26 8.73
CA ASP A 54 -12.87 1.58 9.34
C ASP A 54 -11.77 0.62 8.86
N ALA A 55 -12.07 -0.68 8.77
CA ALA A 55 -11.13 -1.66 8.26
C ALA A 55 -10.79 -1.42 6.77
N VAL A 56 -11.76 -1.04 5.94
CA VAL A 56 -11.50 -0.69 4.54
C VAL A 56 -10.63 0.56 4.43
N SER A 57 -10.97 1.63 5.15
CA SER A 57 -10.16 2.86 5.21
C SER A 57 -8.74 2.58 5.70
N HIS A 58 -8.58 1.75 6.73
CA HIS A 58 -7.27 1.34 7.22
C HIS A 58 -6.44 0.62 6.14
N ASN A 59 -7.05 -0.29 5.37
CA ASN A 59 -6.34 -0.99 4.30
C ASN A 59 -5.96 -0.07 3.13
N PHE A 60 -6.79 0.92 2.79
CA PHE A 60 -6.36 1.98 1.86
C PHE A 60 -5.19 2.79 2.42
N GLY A 61 -5.16 3.08 3.72
CA GLY A 61 -4.00 3.70 4.38
C GLY A 61 -2.72 2.88 4.24
N LEU A 62 -2.81 1.55 4.38
CA LEU A 62 -1.67 0.65 4.17
C LEU A 62 -1.20 0.66 2.71
N ILE A 63 -2.13 0.66 1.75
CA ILE A 63 -1.79 0.79 0.32
C ILE A 63 -1.08 2.12 0.07
N ALA A 64 -1.60 3.24 0.57
CA ALA A 64 -0.97 4.55 0.40
C ALA A 64 0.46 4.59 0.96
N HIS A 65 0.66 4.06 2.17
CA HIS A 65 1.98 3.99 2.80
C HIS A 65 2.97 3.14 2.01
N ALA A 66 2.55 1.96 1.55
CA ALA A 66 3.42 1.07 0.81
C ALA A 66 3.74 1.60 -0.60
N VAL A 67 2.78 2.28 -1.25
CA VAL A 67 3.02 2.96 -2.53
C VAL A 67 4.09 4.06 -2.38
N LEU A 68 4.00 4.89 -1.34
CA LEU A 68 5.03 5.90 -1.05
C LEU A 68 6.41 5.25 -0.86
N GLY A 69 6.46 4.15 -0.11
CA GLY A 69 7.70 3.40 0.11
C GLY A 69 8.30 2.86 -1.20
N LEU A 70 7.48 2.46 -2.17
CA LEU A 70 7.96 2.05 -3.49
C LEU A 70 8.44 3.23 -4.34
N GLN A 71 7.77 4.38 -4.28
CA GLN A 71 8.18 5.57 -5.04
C GLN A 71 9.56 6.11 -4.63
N ASP A 72 9.96 5.88 -3.37
CA ASP A 72 11.29 6.24 -2.87
C ASP A 72 12.42 5.33 -3.42
N ILE A 73 12.10 4.21 -4.06
CA ILE A 73 13.07 3.28 -4.66
C ILE A 73 13.39 3.75 -6.08
N SER A 74 14.68 3.99 -6.38
CA SER A 74 15.09 4.58 -7.68
C SER A 74 14.66 3.79 -8.92
N GLY A 75 14.45 2.48 -8.82
CA GLY A 75 13.95 1.63 -9.90
C GLY A 75 12.47 1.84 -10.25
N PHE A 76 11.69 2.48 -9.38
CA PHE A 76 10.24 2.58 -9.47
C PHE A 76 9.72 3.85 -10.17
N GLN A 77 10.59 4.79 -10.56
CA GLN A 77 10.19 5.96 -11.35
C GLN A 77 9.45 5.59 -12.64
N LYS A 78 9.83 4.47 -13.28
CA LYS A 78 9.13 3.97 -14.49
C LYS A 78 7.68 3.53 -14.24
N TYR A 79 7.30 3.31 -12.97
CA TYR A 79 5.95 2.97 -12.53
C TYR A 79 5.25 4.14 -11.84
N GLU A 80 5.87 5.31 -11.78
CA GLU A 80 5.36 6.47 -11.04
C GLU A 80 3.91 6.78 -11.40
N SER A 81 3.54 6.83 -12.69
CA SER A 81 2.17 7.17 -13.10
C SER A 81 1.09 6.25 -12.53
N ILE A 82 1.35 4.94 -12.43
CA ILE A 82 0.35 4.00 -11.90
C ILE A 82 0.32 4.07 -10.37
N LEU A 83 1.49 4.16 -9.74
CA LEU A 83 1.61 4.34 -8.30
C LEU A 83 0.95 5.64 -7.84
N ASP A 84 1.14 6.74 -8.56
CA ASP A 84 0.55 8.04 -8.25
C ASP A 84 -0.98 8.03 -8.29
N ARG A 85 -1.56 7.33 -9.26
CA ARG A 85 -3.01 7.16 -9.36
C ARG A 85 -3.54 6.45 -8.10
N TRP A 86 -2.88 5.38 -7.69
CA TRP A 86 -3.26 4.59 -6.52
C TRP A 86 -3.00 5.28 -5.19
N LEU A 87 -1.94 6.06 -5.11
CA LEU A 87 -1.64 6.90 -3.95
C LEU A 87 -2.74 7.93 -3.76
N LYS A 88 -3.05 8.74 -4.80
CA LYS A 88 -4.10 9.75 -4.75
C LYS A 88 -5.44 9.13 -4.35
N PHE A 89 -5.77 8.01 -4.98
CA PHE A 89 -6.98 7.27 -4.66
C PHE A 89 -7.01 6.86 -3.18
N SER A 90 -6.02 6.10 -2.73
CA SER A 90 -5.97 5.55 -1.37
C SER A 90 -5.92 6.65 -0.30
N TRP A 91 -5.27 7.77 -0.59
CA TRP A 91 -5.15 8.93 0.29
C TRP A 91 -6.51 9.56 0.60
N GLU A 92 -7.41 9.61 -0.40
CA GLU A 92 -8.77 10.14 -0.22
C GLU A 92 -9.57 9.35 0.82
N PHE A 93 -9.34 8.05 0.97
CA PHE A 93 -10.07 7.19 1.92
C PHE A 93 -9.39 7.04 3.28
N THR A 94 -8.12 7.45 3.38
CA THR A 94 -7.31 7.30 4.59
C THR A 94 -7.58 8.40 5.61
N TRP A 95 -7.71 9.64 5.14
CA TRP A 95 -7.79 10.83 6.01
C TRP A 95 -9.19 11.39 6.17
N LYS A 96 -10.12 10.93 5.33
CA LYS A 96 -11.53 11.31 5.44
C LYS A 96 -12.20 10.50 6.54
N SER A 97 -13.02 11.20 7.33
CA SER A 97 -13.92 10.53 8.27
C SER A 97 -14.81 9.54 7.50
N PRO A 98 -15.04 8.32 7.99
CA PRO A 98 -15.87 7.34 7.30
C PRO A 98 -17.26 7.87 6.89
N GLU A 99 -17.80 8.83 7.62
CA GLU A 99 -19.12 9.43 7.35
C GLU A 99 -19.14 10.36 6.13
N VAL A 100 -17.99 10.87 5.68
CA VAL A 100 -17.90 11.75 4.50
C VAL A 100 -17.43 11.00 3.24
N ILE A 101 -17.16 9.70 3.36
CA ILE A 101 -16.76 8.84 2.24
C ILE A 101 -18.00 8.37 1.48
N GLU A 102 -17.97 8.49 0.15
CA GLU A 102 -18.97 7.92 -0.75
C GLU A 102 -18.76 6.41 -0.89
N TRP A 103 -19.32 5.62 0.03
CA TRP A 103 -19.13 4.15 0.08
C TRP A 103 -19.67 3.41 -1.14
N GLY A 104 -20.63 4.00 -1.87
CA GLY A 104 -21.04 3.48 -3.17
C GLY A 104 -19.91 3.50 -4.19
N LEU A 105 -19.14 4.60 -4.23
CA LEU A 105 -17.95 4.71 -5.08
C LEU A 105 -16.85 3.77 -4.59
N VAL A 106 -16.62 3.67 -3.26
CA VAL A 106 -15.65 2.71 -2.71
C VAL A 106 -15.93 1.30 -3.21
N TRP A 107 -17.20 0.87 -3.16
CA TRP A 107 -17.60 -0.43 -3.68
C TRP A 107 -17.24 -0.62 -5.15
N GLU A 108 -17.52 0.37 -6.01
CA GLU A 108 -17.19 0.31 -7.43
C GLU A 108 -15.68 0.13 -7.65
N ILE A 109 -14.84 0.85 -6.90
CA ILE A 109 -13.38 0.67 -7.00
C ILE A 109 -12.94 -0.70 -6.51
N LEU A 110 -13.47 -1.18 -5.38
CA LEU A 110 -13.13 -2.51 -4.89
C LEU A 110 -13.42 -3.57 -5.95
N GLN A 111 -14.51 -3.43 -6.70
CA GLN A 111 -14.86 -4.35 -7.78
C GLN A 111 -14.01 -4.20 -9.05
N SER A 112 -13.74 -2.98 -9.53
CA SER A 112 -13.08 -2.78 -10.83
C SER A 112 -11.57 -2.58 -10.70
N ASP A 113 -11.17 -1.60 -9.92
CA ASP A 113 -9.83 -1.04 -9.99
C ASP A 113 -8.88 -1.86 -9.11
N LEU A 114 -9.35 -2.43 -8.00
CA LEU A 114 -8.49 -3.19 -7.08
C LEU A 114 -7.82 -4.40 -7.76
N SER A 115 -8.55 -5.10 -8.62
CA SER A 115 -8.00 -6.22 -9.41
C SER A 115 -6.96 -5.74 -10.43
N LEU A 116 -7.15 -4.55 -11.01
CA LEU A 116 -6.17 -3.96 -11.93
C LEU A 116 -4.87 -3.60 -11.19
N LEU A 117 -4.96 -3.07 -9.96
CA LEU A 117 -3.79 -2.81 -9.13
C LEU A 117 -3.00 -4.08 -8.86
N GLU A 118 -3.70 -5.14 -8.45
CA GLU A 118 -3.07 -6.43 -8.13
C GLU A 118 -2.26 -6.98 -9.31
N VAL A 119 -2.85 -6.95 -10.51
CA VAL A 119 -2.19 -7.40 -11.75
C VAL A 119 -0.96 -6.55 -12.06
N GLU A 120 -1.06 -5.23 -11.94
CA GLU A 120 0.05 -4.33 -12.23
C GLU A 120 1.19 -4.48 -11.21
N LEU A 121 0.87 -4.65 -9.93
CA LEU A 121 1.87 -4.93 -8.89
C LEU A 121 2.54 -6.28 -9.09
N ALA A 122 1.80 -7.32 -9.49
CA ALA A 122 2.38 -8.62 -9.81
C ALA A 122 3.34 -8.52 -11.00
N ARG A 123 2.98 -7.73 -12.02
CA ARG A 123 3.85 -7.44 -13.17
C ARG A 123 5.12 -6.69 -12.77
N ILE A 124 4.99 -5.71 -11.86
CA ILE A 124 6.14 -4.96 -11.33
C ILE A 124 7.05 -5.88 -10.53
N ALA A 125 6.51 -6.65 -9.58
CA ALA A 125 7.27 -7.59 -8.77
C ALA A 125 8.04 -8.59 -9.64
N ALA A 126 7.40 -9.15 -10.66
CA ALA A 126 8.04 -10.08 -11.59
C ALA A 126 9.15 -9.44 -12.45
N ALA A 127 9.08 -8.13 -12.70
CA ALA A 127 10.09 -7.40 -13.48
C ALA A 127 11.31 -7.01 -12.65
N GLU A 128 11.14 -6.76 -11.35
CA GLU A 128 12.24 -6.39 -10.45
C GLU A 128 12.97 -7.61 -9.85
N GLN A 129 12.40 -8.81 -9.96
CA GLN A 129 13.04 -10.07 -9.52
C GLN A 129 13.94 -10.72 -10.59
N GLN A 130 14.10 -10.10 -11.78
CA GLN A 130 14.90 -10.60 -12.91
C GLN A 130 16.19 -9.83 -13.08
#